data_AF-A0A821XTM4-F1
#
_entry.id   AF-A0A821XTM4-F1
#
_cell.length_a   1.000
_cell.length_b   1.000
_cell.length_c   1.000
_cell.angle_alpha   90.00
_cell.angle_beta   90.00
_cell.angle_gamma   90.00
#
_symmetry.space_group_name_H-M   'P 1'
#
loop_
_entity.id
_entity.type
_entity.pdbx_description
1 polymer ?
#
loop_
_entity_poly.entity_id
_entity_poly.type
_entity_poly.pdbx_seq_one_letter_code
_entity_poly.pdbx_strand_id
1 'polypeptide(L)'
;MNHRIQFWPNGASSGVTIAGPGDFYAHIIVRWPLGASTWTLVAGTLTGMCGYPPTGLCMPGAITLDPMDNLYVADGNGRIQLFLAGSNSGTVIAMPSFSYGIALDNELNL
;
A
#
# COMPACT_ATOMS: atom_id res chain seq x y z
N MET A 1 -12.44 -8.98 -11.99
CA MET A 1 -11.51 -9.78 -11.15
C MET A 1 -10.91 -8.82 -10.12
N ASN A 2 -10.64 -9.27 -8.89
CA ASN A 2 -10.71 -8.46 -7.65
C ASN A 2 -9.98 -7.09 -7.62
N HIS A 3 -10.74 -6.04 -7.29
CA HIS A 3 -10.33 -4.63 -7.11
C HIS A 3 -10.45 -4.22 -5.62
N ARG A 4 -9.37 -4.27 -4.80
CA ARG A 4 -9.45 -4.16 -3.31
C ARG A 4 -8.20 -3.45 -2.59
N ILE A 5 -8.35 -2.32 -1.81
CA ILE A 5 -7.56 -1.49 -0.76
C ILE A 5 -8.02 -1.66 0.74
N GLN A 6 -7.23 -2.16 1.67
CA GLN A 6 -7.72 -2.39 3.06
C GLN A 6 -7.92 -1.14 3.97
N PHE A 7 -9.04 -1.05 4.70
CA PHE A 7 -9.36 -0.13 5.80
C PHE A 7 -9.61 -0.88 7.11
N TRP A 8 -9.13 -0.31 8.21
CA TRP A 8 -9.34 -0.77 9.59
C TRP A 8 -9.59 0.42 10.53
N PRO A 9 -10.76 0.52 11.18
CA PRO A 9 -10.99 1.43 12.29
C PRO A 9 -10.45 0.85 13.62
N ASN A 10 -10.17 1.71 14.59
CA ASN A 10 -9.52 1.36 15.86
C ASN A 10 -10.32 0.29 16.64
N GLY A 11 -9.72 -0.87 16.89
CA GLY A 11 -10.28 -1.99 17.66
C GLY A 11 -10.74 -3.24 16.87
N ALA A 12 -10.52 -3.33 15.56
CA ALA A 12 -10.98 -4.46 14.74
C ALA A 12 -9.95 -5.61 14.60
N SER A 13 -10.42 -6.87 14.56
CA SER A 13 -9.60 -8.09 14.41
C SER A 13 -9.66 -8.78 13.02
N SER A 14 -10.31 -8.16 12.03
CA SER A 14 -10.23 -8.51 10.57
C SER A 14 -10.57 -7.31 9.66
N GLY A 15 -9.94 -7.17 8.46
CA GLY A 15 -9.90 -5.92 7.65
C GLY A 15 -10.54 -5.95 6.27
N VAL A 16 -10.87 -4.76 5.71
CA VAL A 16 -11.75 -4.61 4.52
C VAL A 16 -11.11 -3.88 3.34
N THR A 17 -11.03 -4.49 2.15
CA THR A 17 -10.33 -3.99 0.95
C THR A 17 -11.19 -3.08 -0.05
N ILE A 18 -10.69 -1.99 -0.69
CA ILE A 18 -11.20 -0.84 -1.54
C ILE A 18 -10.32 -0.42 -2.83
N ALA A 19 -9.90 -1.23 -3.82
CA ALA A 19 -8.90 -0.74 -4.82
C ALA A 19 -9.50 0.33 -5.73
N GLY A 20 -8.68 1.32 -6.08
CA GLY A 20 -9.07 2.38 -7.01
C GLY A 20 -9.37 1.85 -8.41
N PRO A 21 -10.24 2.53 -9.19
CA PRO A 21 -11.15 1.88 -10.13
C PRO A 21 -10.56 1.72 -11.54
N GLY A 22 -10.76 0.53 -12.11
CA GLY A 22 -10.71 0.29 -13.56
C GLY A 22 -9.40 -0.28 -14.08
N ASP A 23 -9.52 -1.43 -14.75
CA ASP A 23 -8.51 -2.14 -15.55
C ASP A 23 -7.32 -2.78 -14.83
N PHE A 24 -7.59 -3.94 -14.20
CA PHE A 24 -6.70 -5.12 -13.97
C PHE A 24 -5.26 -4.95 -13.43
N TYR A 25 -4.77 -3.73 -13.23
CA TYR A 25 -3.37 -3.39 -12.97
C TYR A 25 -3.26 -2.04 -12.25
N ALA A 26 -4.19 -1.70 -11.35
CA ALA A 26 -4.03 -0.50 -10.54
C ALA A 26 -2.82 -0.69 -9.60
N HIS A 27 -1.67 -0.16 -10.01
CA HIS A 27 -0.41 -0.22 -9.27
C HIS A 27 -0.22 1.01 -8.38
N ILE A 28 -1.32 1.46 -7.76
CA ILE A 28 -1.36 2.65 -6.91
C ILE A 28 -2.07 2.37 -5.59
N ILE A 29 -1.68 3.15 -4.58
CA ILE A 29 -2.35 3.21 -3.29
C ILE A 29 -2.81 4.66 -3.10
N VAL A 30 -4.09 4.84 -2.80
CA VAL A 30 -4.71 6.14 -2.59
C VAL A 30 -5.31 6.23 -1.20
N ARG A 31 -5.36 7.44 -0.65
CA ARG A 31 -6.04 7.75 0.62
C ARG A 31 -7.32 8.53 0.31
N TRP A 32 -8.43 8.05 0.88
CA TRP A 32 -9.70 8.76 0.84
C TRP A 32 -10.09 9.17 2.27
N PRO A 33 -9.90 10.44 2.65
CA PRO A 33 -10.35 10.91 3.96
C PRO A 33 -11.88 10.80 4.10
N LEU A 34 -12.36 10.44 5.29
CA LEU A 34 -13.81 10.37 5.55
C LEU A 34 -14.47 11.73 5.28
N GLY A 35 -15.52 11.72 4.46
CA GLY A 35 -16.22 12.94 4.06
C GLY A 35 -15.54 13.76 2.95
N ALA A 36 -14.39 13.33 2.42
CA ALA A 36 -13.76 13.98 1.27
C ALA A 36 -14.50 13.62 -0.03
N SER A 37 -14.46 14.55 -0.99
CA SER A 37 -14.93 14.34 -2.37
C SER A 37 -13.81 13.95 -3.34
N THR A 38 -12.56 13.98 -2.87
CA THR A 38 -11.36 13.66 -3.66
C THR A 38 -10.41 12.78 -2.86
N TRP A 39 -9.60 12.00 -3.57
CA TRP A 39 -8.53 11.17 -3.02
C TRP A 39 -7.16 11.81 -3.23
N THR A 40 -6.17 11.36 -2.46
CA THR A 40 -4.76 11.68 -2.69
C THR A 40 -3.95 10.43 -3.00
N LEU A 41 -2.97 10.55 -3.90
CA LEU A 41 -2.01 9.47 -4.17
C LEU A 41 -1.05 9.33 -2.98
N VAL A 42 -0.88 8.11 -2.48
CA VAL A 42 0.05 7.79 -1.39
C VAL A 42 1.29 7.06 -1.90
N ALA A 43 1.10 6.08 -2.79
CA ALA A 43 2.21 5.33 -3.37
C ALA A 43 1.87 4.84 -4.78
N GLY A 44 2.90 4.62 -5.60
CA GLY A 44 2.77 4.29 -7.02
C GLY A 44 2.80 5.52 -7.93
N THR A 45 2.47 5.33 -9.20
CA THR A 45 2.49 6.40 -10.21
C THR A 45 1.09 6.72 -10.70
N LEU A 46 0.79 7.99 -11.00
CA LEU A 46 -0.54 8.39 -11.50
C LEU A 46 -0.93 7.73 -12.84
N THR A 47 0.04 7.20 -13.58
CA THR A 47 -0.21 6.42 -14.79
C THR A 47 -0.77 5.03 -14.49
N GLY A 48 -0.73 4.59 -13.22
CA GLY A 48 -1.18 3.28 -12.79
C GLY A 48 -0.27 2.15 -13.25
N MET A 49 0.90 2.44 -13.84
CA MET A 49 1.77 1.43 -14.43
C MET A 49 2.64 0.70 -13.40
N CYS A 50 2.89 -0.59 -13.67
CA CYS A 50 3.80 -1.41 -12.89
C CYS A 50 5.19 -0.78 -12.97
N GLY A 51 5.81 -0.56 -11.82
CA GLY A 51 7.11 0.08 -11.74
C GLY A 51 8.00 -0.59 -10.70
N TYR A 52 9.26 -0.80 -11.09
CA TYR A 52 10.35 -1.16 -10.19
C TYR A 52 11.03 0.02 -9.48
N PRO A 53 10.97 1.30 -9.94
CA PRO A 53 11.55 2.41 -9.19
C PRO A 53 10.98 2.52 -7.77
N PRO A 54 11.66 3.23 -6.85
CA PRO A 54 11.17 3.41 -5.49
C PRO A 54 9.80 4.11 -5.40
N THR A 55 9.42 4.87 -6.42
CA THR A 55 8.11 5.54 -6.58
C THR A 55 7.06 4.66 -7.25
N GLY A 56 7.44 3.55 -7.88
CA GLY A 56 6.55 2.62 -8.56
C GLY A 56 6.12 1.48 -7.64
N LEU A 57 4.99 0.86 -7.96
CA LEU A 57 4.55 -0.41 -7.37
C LEU A 57 4.28 -1.38 -8.52
N CYS A 58 4.30 -2.68 -8.24
CA CYS A 58 3.79 -3.67 -9.18
C CYS A 58 2.97 -4.71 -8.43
N MET A 59 1.73 -4.93 -8.85
CA MET A 59 0.77 -5.86 -8.21
C MET A 59 0.84 -5.81 -6.66
N PRO A 60 0.62 -4.64 -6.02
CA PRO A 60 0.68 -4.55 -4.57
C PRO A 60 -0.34 -5.52 -3.95
N GLY A 61 0.15 -6.44 -3.13
CA GLY A 61 -0.64 -7.54 -2.57
C GLY A 61 -1.05 -7.31 -1.13
N ALA A 62 -0.26 -6.55 -0.37
CA ALA A 62 -0.53 -6.26 1.03
C ALA A 62 0.03 -4.90 1.45
N ILE A 63 -0.66 -4.24 2.38
CA ILE A 63 -0.24 -2.94 2.94
C ILE A 63 -0.50 -2.90 4.45
N THR A 64 0.30 -2.13 5.17
CA THR A 64 0.05 -1.77 6.58
C THR A 64 0.57 -0.37 6.89
N LEU A 65 0.03 0.25 7.93
CA LEU A 65 0.42 1.58 8.41
C LEU A 65 0.99 1.46 9.82
N ASP A 66 1.98 2.30 10.15
CA ASP A 66 2.39 2.52 11.53
C ASP A 66 1.63 3.72 12.16
N PRO A 67 1.72 3.93 13.49
CA PRO A 67 1.10 5.08 14.16
C PRO A 67 1.63 6.45 13.71
N MET A 68 2.72 6.51 12.95
CA MET A 68 3.30 7.72 12.38
C MET A 68 2.82 8.00 10.95
N ASP A 69 1.81 7.26 10.47
CA ASP A 69 1.26 7.33 9.11
C ASP A 69 2.27 6.91 8.01
N ASN A 70 3.34 6.16 8.37
CA ASN A 70 4.22 5.56 7.37
C ASN A 70 3.58 4.29 6.80
N LEU A 71 3.67 4.14 5.47
CA LEU A 71 3.05 3.07 4.71
C LEU A 71 4.06 2.01 4.31
N TYR A 72 3.75 0.76 4.63
CA TYR A 72 4.52 -0.41 4.24
C TYR A 72 3.74 -1.15 3.17
N VAL A 73 4.39 -1.44 2.04
CA VAL A 73 3.76 -2.06 0.88
C VAL A 73 4.56 -3.27 0.46
N ALA A 74 3.92 -4.43 0.46
CA ALA A 74 4.43 -5.62 -0.17
C ALA A 74 3.90 -5.70 -1.60
N ASP A 75 4.81 -5.71 -2.58
CA ASP A 75 4.46 -5.73 -4.00
C ASP A 75 4.96 -6.99 -4.72
N GLY A 76 4.40 -7.25 -5.89
CA GLY A 76 4.72 -8.38 -6.76
C GLY A 76 6.13 -8.35 -7.36
N ASN A 77 6.93 -7.31 -7.10
CA ASN A 77 8.37 -7.34 -7.40
C ASN A 77 9.17 -8.13 -6.36
N GLY A 78 8.52 -8.75 -5.36
CA GLY A 78 9.21 -9.51 -4.31
C GLY A 78 9.92 -8.59 -3.30
N ARG A 79 9.30 -7.46 -2.98
CA ARG A 79 9.87 -6.47 -2.08
C ARG A 79 8.83 -5.90 -1.12
N ILE A 80 9.35 -5.36 -0.03
CA ILE A 80 8.61 -4.55 0.92
C ILE A 80 9.20 -3.15 0.90
N GLN A 81 8.36 -2.16 0.61
CA GLN A 81 8.73 -0.76 0.55
C GLN A 81 8.10 0.04 1.69
N LEU A 82 8.89 0.90 2.30
CA LEU A 82 8.46 1.89 3.28
C LEU A 82 8.31 3.26 2.60
N PHE A 83 7.12 3.83 2.66
CA PHE A 83 6.81 5.20 2.27
C PHE A 83 6.59 6.01 3.54
N LEU A 84 7.47 6.97 3.80
CA LEU A 84 7.28 7.88 4.94
C LEU A 84 6.03 8.74 4.74
N ALA A 85 5.38 9.14 5.82
CA ALA A 85 4.18 9.98 5.77
C ALA A 85 4.41 11.23 4.89
N GLY A 86 3.57 11.41 3.87
CA GLY A 86 3.68 12.52 2.90
C GLY A 86 4.72 12.32 1.78
N SER A 87 5.50 11.23 1.79
CA SER A 87 6.39 10.85 0.70
C SER A 87 5.68 9.98 -0.33
N ASN A 88 5.94 10.24 -1.61
CA ASN A 88 5.53 9.37 -2.73
C ASN A 88 6.67 8.46 -3.23
N SER A 89 7.84 8.53 -2.59
CA SER A 89 8.99 7.69 -2.87
C SER A 89 9.21 6.74 -1.71
N GLY A 90 9.19 5.44 -2.01
CA GLY A 90 9.45 4.40 -1.04
C GLY A 90 10.95 4.14 -0.86
N THR A 91 11.29 3.41 0.18
CA THR A 91 12.61 2.79 0.39
C THR A 91 12.41 1.29 0.51
N VAL A 92 13.18 0.48 -0.22
CA VAL A 92 13.10 -0.98 -0.07
C VAL A 92 13.73 -1.37 1.27
N ILE A 93 12.95 -2.01 2.14
CA ILE A 93 13.38 -2.42 3.48
C ILE A 93 13.52 -3.95 3.60
N ALA A 94 12.90 -4.72 2.71
CA ALA A 94 13.08 -6.16 2.62
C ALA A 94 12.83 -6.68 1.20
N MET A 95 13.42 -7.84 0.87
CA MET A 95 13.22 -8.55 -0.40
C MET A 95 12.81 -10.02 -0.17
N PRO A 96 11.62 -10.27 0.38
CA PRO A 96 11.08 -11.62 0.48
C PRO A 96 10.75 -12.18 -0.92
N SER A 97 11.18 -13.42 -1.20
CA SER A 97 11.02 -14.05 -2.52
C SER A 97 9.56 -14.11 -3.00
N PHE A 98 8.58 -14.11 -2.08
CA PHE A 98 7.15 -13.90 -2.34
C PHE A 98 6.51 -13.22 -1.13
N SER A 99 5.62 -12.26 -1.36
CA SER A 99 4.83 -11.62 -0.29
C SER A 99 3.35 -11.68 -0.60
N TYR A 100 2.57 -12.31 0.27
CA TYR A 100 1.10 -12.35 0.17
C TYR A 100 0.41 -11.64 1.34
N GLY A 101 1.15 -11.24 2.37
CA GLY A 101 0.65 -10.57 3.56
C GLY A 101 1.76 -9.76 4.23
N ILE A 102 1.36 -8.70 4.93
CA ILE A 102 2.24 -7.86 5.75
C ILE A 102 1.47 -7.44 7.00
N ALA A 103 2.10 -7.52 8.16
CA ALA A 103 1.55 -7.04 9.43
C ALA A 103 2.71 -6.53 10.29
N LEU A 104 2.47 -5.48 11.07
CA LEU A 104 3.42 -5.00 12.06
C LEU A 104 3.03 -5.54 13.44
N ASP A 105 4.02 -5.87 14.27
CA ASP A 105 3.78 -6.09 15.70
C ASP A 105 3.70 -4.76 16.48
N ASN A 106 3.49 -4.85 17.80
CA ASN A 106 3.38 -3.67 18.68
C ASN A 106 4.68 -2.88 18.82
N GLU A 107 5.80 -3.42 18.34
CA GLU A 107 7.13 -2.83 18.36
C GLU A 107 7.54 -2.30 16.98
N LEU A 108 6.64 -2.34 15.99
CA LEU A 108 6.85 -1.96 14.59
C LEU A 108 7.83 -2.88 13.83
N ASN A 109 7.98 -4.13 14.29
CA ASN A 109 8.66 -5.16 13.53
C ASN A 109 7.72 -5.76 12.49
N LEU A 110 8.31 -6.21 11.38
CA LEU A 110 7.64 -6.66 10.16
C LEU A 110 7.58 -8.18 10.06
#